data_AF-A0A3E3J5X3-F1
#
_entry.id   AF-A0A3E3J5X3-F1
#
_cell.length_a   1.000
_cell.length_b   1.000
_cell.length_c   1.000
_cell.angle_alpha   90.00
_cell.angle_beta   90.00
_cell.angle_gamma   90.00
#
_symmetry.space_group_name_H-M   'P 1'
#
loop_
_entity.id
_entity.type
_entity.pdbx_description
1 polymer ?
#
loop_
_entity_poly.entity_id
_entity_poly.type
_entity_poly.pdbx_seq_one_letter_code
_entity_poly.pdbx_strand_id
1 'polypeptide(L)' 'MQIKFEILKKGDTVLNVWENHIAVKKKSDEVEIFQFYVDEEGLPRLSENTILVTQGNGSISVGTTDSDVTITTF' A
#
# COMPACT_ATOMS: atom_id res chain seq x y z
N MET A 1 -8.37 22.50 0.19
CA MET A 1 -7.97 21.57 1.26
C MET A 1 -6.69 20.87 0.83
N GLN A 2 -5.68 20.80 1.69
CA GLN A 2 -4.43 20.07 1.42
C GLN A 2 -4.35 18.90 2.40
N ILE A 3 -4.12 17.68 1.91
CA ILE A 3 -3.90 16.49 2.74
C ILE A 3 -2.41 16.17 2.70
N LYS A 4 -1.78 16.04 3.86
CA LYS A 4 -0.36 15.70 4.00
C LYS A 4 -0.24 14.26 4.49
N PHE A 5 0.50 13.44 3.75
CA PHE A 5 0.82 12.07 4.14
C PHE A 5 2.33 11.95 4.42
N GLU A 6 2.70 11.56 5.64
CA GLU A 6 4.10 11.34 6.05
C GLU A 6 4.43 9.82 6.09
N ILE A 7 4.16 9.14 4.97
CA ILE A 7 4.21 7.67 4.87
C ILE A 7 5.56 7.12 4.36
N LEU A 8 6.47 7.99 3.93
CA LEU A 8 7.77 7.59 3.39
C LEU A 8 8.80 7.37 4.50
N LYS A 9 9.55 6.27 4.44
CA LYS A 9 10.76 6.06 5.23
C LYS A 9 12.00 6.51 4.44
N LYS A 10 13.14 6.64 5.13
CA LYS A 10 14.40 7.04 4.50
C LYS A 10 14.79 6.06 3.38
N GLY A 11 14.89 6.56 2.15
CA GLY A 11 15.22 5.79 0.96
C GLY A 11 14.01 5.35 0.13
N ASP A 12 12.79 5.58 0.62
CA ASP A 12 11.58 5.38 -0.17
C ASP A 12 11.43 6.50 -1.21
N THR A 13 10.69 6.24 -2.28
CA THR A 13 10.36 7.23 -3.31
C THR A 13 8.94 7.00 -3.83
N VAL A 14 8.18 8.07 -4.04
CA VAL A 14 6.87 7.98 -4.68
C VAL A 14 7.07 7.72 -6.17
N LEU A 15 6.46 6.65 -6.69
CA LEU A 15 6.47 6.33 -8.12
C LEU A 15 5.31 7.01 -8.86
N ASN A 16 4.11 6.96 -8.27
CA ASN A 16 2.91 7.52 -8.88
C ASN A 16 1.82 7.78 -7.82
N VAL A 17 0.90 8.68 -8.15
CA VAL A 17 -0.32 8.95 -7.39
C VAL A 17 -1.49 8.98 -8.37
N TRP A 18 -2.53 8.20 -8.11
CA TRP A 18 -3.74 8.19 -8.93
C TRP A 18 -4.96 7.98 -8.03
N GLU A 19 -6.05 8.71 -8.32
CA GLU A 19 -7.27 8.67 -7.53
C GLU A 19 -6.96 8.78 -6.02
N ASN A 20 -7.22 7.71 -5.26
CA ASN A 20 -6.94 7.60 -3.83
C ASN A 20 -5.80 6.63 -3.49
N HIS A 21 -4.90 6.39 -4.43
CA HIS A 21 -3.76 5.47 -4.31
C HIS A 21 -2.42 6.21 -4.41
N ILE A 22 -1.44 5.72 -3.66
CA ILE A 22 -0.06 6.21 -3.64
C ILE A 22 0.87 5.00 -3.78
N ALA A 23 1.56 4.87 -4.91
CA ALA A 23 2.59 3.85 -5.10
C ALA A 23 3.93 4.36 -4.59
N VAL A 24 4.49 3.65 -3.62
CA VAL A 24 5.79 3.95 -3.01
C VAL A 24 6.76 2.82 -3.31
N LYS A 25 7.85 3.14 -4.00
CA LYS A 25 9.00 2.27 -4.09
C LYS A 25 9.77 2.32 -2.78
N LYS A 26 9.93 1.17 -2.14
CA LYS A 26 10.74 1.00 -0.94
C LYS A 26 12.22 1.01 -1.28
N LYS A 27 13.05 1.25 -0.26
CA LYS A 27 14.50 1.06 -0.38
C LYS A 27 14.90 -0.36 -0.86
N SER A 28 14.05 -1.37 -0.61
CA SER A 28 14.22 -2.76 -1.08
C SER A 28 13.89 -2.97 -2.56
N ASP A 29 13.56 -1.92 -3.31
CA ASP A 29 13.00 -1.95 -4.68
C ASP A 29 11.59 -2.55 -4.81
N GLU A 30 11.01 -3.06 -3.72
CA GLU A 30 9.60 -3.46 -3.63
C GLU A 30 8.67 -2.24 -3.75
N VAL A 31 7.43 -2.47 -4.16
CA VAL A 31 6.43 -1.40 -4.30
C VAL A 31 5.27 -1.66 -3.36
N GLU A 32 5.00 -0.71 -2.47
CA GLU A 32 3.80 -0.73 -1.65
C GLU A 32 2.81 0.30 -2.17
N ILE A 33 1.57 -0.14 -2.42
CA ILE A 33 0.46 0.73 -2.81
C ILE A 33 -0.39 0.99 -1.57
N PHE A 34 -0.37 2.25 -1.15
CA PHE A 34 -1.24 2.74 -0.10
C PHE A 34 -2.54 3.25 -0.70
N GLN A 35 -3.66 2.98 -0.03
CA GLN A 35 -4.95 3.57 -0.34
C GLN A 35 -5.37 4.50 0.79
N PHE A 36 -6.01 5.62 0.45
CA PHE A 36 -6.66 6.49 1.44
C PHE A 36 -8.13 6.69 1.08
N TYR A 37 -8.94 7.13 2.04
CA TYR A 37 -10.34 7.49 1.82
C TYR A 37 -10.71 8.63 2.75
N VAL A 38 -11.86 9.26 2.50
CA VAL A 38 -12.44 10.25 3.40
C VAL A 38 -13.58 9.55 4.14
N ASP A 39 -13.52 9.54 5.47
CA ASP A 39 -14.54 8.91 6.30
C ASP A 39 -15.85 9.72 6.36
N GLU A 40 -16.85 9.22 7.07
CA GLU A 40 -18.16 9.86 7.19
C GLU A 40 -18.11 11.25 7.85
N GLU A 41 -17.04 11.54 8.60
CA GLU A 41 -16.81 12.85 9.24
C GLU A 41 -16.05 13.82 8.32
N GLY A 42 -15.72 13.41 7.09
CA GLY A 42 -14.96 14.21 6.15
C GLY A 42 -13.45 14.20 6.42
N LEU A 43 -12.94 13.27 7.23
CA LEU A 43 -11.53 13.19 7.60
C LEU A 43 -10.77 12.17 6.73
N PRO A 44 -9.58 12.53 6.20
CA PRO A 44 -8.78 11.59 5.43
C PRO A 44 -8.18 10.50 6.33
N ARG A 45 -8.35 9.25 5.93
CA ARG A 45 -7.81 8.04 6.58
C ARG A 45 -6.97 7.25 5.59
N LEU A 46 -5.89 6.65 6.08
CA LEU A 46 -5.18 5.61 5.35
C LEU A 46 -5.93 4.29 5.55
N SER A 47 -6.09 3.50 4.50
CA SER A 47 -6.54 2.12 4.61
C SER A 47 -5.53 1.32 5.43
N GLU A 48 -6.03 0.42 6.28
CA GLU A 48 -5.17 -0.54 6.99
C GLU A 48 -4.57 -1.57 6.02
N ASN A 49 -5.27 -1.87 4.94
CA ASN A 49 -4.82 -2.79 3.91
C ASN A 49 -3.98 -2.06 2.86
N THR A 50 -2.78 -2.58 2.59
CA THR A 50 -1.91 -2.16 1.49
C THR A 50 -1.65 -3.32 0.54
N ILE A 51 -1.24 -3.02 -0.69
CA ILE A 51 -0.77 -4.03 -1.64
C ILE A 51 0.74 -3.94 -1.72
N LEU A 52 1.44 -4.99 -1.32
CA LEU A 52 2.89 -5.10 -1.47
C LEU A 52 3.23 -5.96 -2.70
N VAL A 53 3.93 -5.36 -3.64
CA VAL A 53 4.46 -6.04 -4.84
C VAL A 53 5.94 -6.28 -4.63
N THR A 54 6.32 -7.55 -4.62
CA THR A 54 7.70 -8.02 -4.39
C THR A 54 8.22 -8.82 -5.58
N GLN A 55 9.51 -9.16 -5.53
CA GLN A 55 10.06 -10.18 -6.45
C GLN A 55 9.60 -11.57 -6.00
N GLY A 56 9.24 -12.44 -6.93
CA GLY A 56 8.79 -13.79 -6.60
C GLY A 56 8.42 -14.61 -7.83
N ASN A 57 7.76 -15.75 -7.58
CA ASN A 57 7.45 -16.77 -8.58
C ASN A 57 5.97 -16.76 -9.01
N GLY A 58 5.28 -15.62 -8.92
CA GLY A 58 3.87 -15.49 -9.34
C GLY A 58 2.81 -15.83 -8.28
N SER A 59 3.18 -15.97 -7.00
CA SER A 59 2.24 -16.24 -5.91
C SER A 59 1.56 -14.99 -5.37
N ILE A 60 0.31 -15.11 -4.90
CA ILE A 60 -0.43 -14.06 -4.20
C ILE A 60 -0.73 -14.51 -2.77
N SER A 61 -0.39 -13.70 -1.77
CA SER A 61 -0.69 -14.00 -0.37
C SER A 61 -1.52 -12.89 0.23
N VAL A 62 -2.49 -13.26 1.08
CA VAL A 62 -3.33 -12.32 1.83
C VAL A 62 -3.21 -12.67 3.30
N GLY A 63 -2.57 -11.80 4.06
CA GLY A 63 -2.55 -11.87 5.52
C GLY A 63 -3.60 -10.94 6.10
N THR A 64 -4.42 -11.44 7.01
CA THR A 64 -5.19 -10.60 7.95
C THR A 64 -4.55 -10.72 9.33
N THR A 65 -4.76 -9.73 10.20
CA THR A 65 -4.19 -9.70 11.56
C THR A 65 -4.45 -10.98 12.38
N ASP A 66 -5.44 -11.79 11.99
CA ASP A 66 -5.82 -13.04 12.66
C ASP A 66 -5.54 -14.32 11.83
N SER A 67 -5.12 -14.24 10.56
CA SER A 67 -4.93 -15.44 9.70
C SER A 67 -4.14 -15.14 8.42
N ASP A 68 -3.18 -16.00 8.09
CA ASP A 68 -2.49 -15.97 6.78
C ASP A 68 -3.14 -16.95 5.80
N VAL A 69 -3.67 -16.45 4.69
CA VAL A 69 -4.18 -17.28 3.57
C VAL A 69 -3.28 -17.06 2.36
N THR A 70 -2.66 -18.14 1.87
CA THR A 70 -1.83 -18.10 0.66
C THR A 70 -2.60 -18.68 -0.53
N ILE A 71 -2.74 -17.92 -1.62
CA ILE A 71 -3.39 -18.34 -2.86
C ILE A 71 -2.34 -18.33 -3.98
N THR A 72 -1.88 -19.51 -4.39
CA THR A 72 -0.94 -19.61 -5.51
C THR A 72 -1.70 -19.68 -6.82
N THR A 73 -1.42 -18.76 -7.74
CA THR A 73 -1.90 -18.79 -9.13
C THR A 73 -0.70 -18.99 -10.06
N PHE A 74 -0.87 -19.80 -11.11
CA PHE A 74 0.17 -20.14 -12.10
C PHE A 74 0.02 -19.29 -13.37
#